data_AF-X1D4T0-F1
#
_entry.id   AF-X1D4T0-F1
#
_cell.length_a   1.000
_cell.length_b   1.000
_cell.length_c   1.000
_cell.angle_alpha   90.00
_cell.angle_beta   90.00
_cell.angle_gamma   90.00
#
_symmetry.space_group_name_H-M   'P 1'
#
loop_
_entity.id
_entity.type
_entity.pdbx_description
1 polymer ?
#
loop_
_entity_poly.entity_id
_entity_poly.type
_entity_poly.pdbx_seq_one_letter_code
_entity_poly.pdbx_strand_id
1 'polypeptide(L)' 'MRRNIYLSKLTLKEAQEKFYKSLLKYKLTQPLKGELISTEDSLRRITAEPIFARISSPYYQAAAMDGVVVRARDTY' A
#
# COMPACT_ATOMS: atom_id res chain seq x y z
N MET A 1 37.14 26.01 35.16
CA MET A 1 37.03 25.44 33.79
C MET A 1 35.58 25.54 33.34
N ARG A 2 35.27 26.37 32.33
CA ARG A 2 33.90 26.48 31.78
C ARG A 2 33.59 25.24 30.94
N ARG A 3 32.62 24.45 31.37
CA ARG A 3 32.04 23.36 30.56
C ARG A 3 31.22 24.00 29.43
N ASN A 4 31.78 24.02 28.22
CA ASN A 4 31.03 24.40 27.02
C ASN A 4 30.12 23.22 26.62
N ILE A 5 28.95 23.14 27.25
CA ILE A 5 27.91 22.20 26.84
C ILE A 5 27.17 22.82 25.66
N TYR A 6 27.76 22.70 24.47
CA TYR A 6 27.02 22.95 23.24
C TYR A 6 26.15 21.73 22.98
N LEU A 7 24.88 21.77 23.41
CA LEU A 7 23.85 20.94 22.81
C LEU A 7 23.72 21.39 21.36
N SER A 8 24.48 20.75 20.46
CA SER A 8 24.33 20.89 19.02
C SER A 8 22.91 20.43 18.67
N LYS A 9 22.01 21.39 18.46
CA LYS A 9 20.63 21.13 18.08
C LYS A 9 20.59 21.02 16.57
N LEU A 10 20.21 19.85 16.06
CA LEU A 10 19.71 19.75 14.69
C LEU A 10 18.27 20.24 14.67
N THR A 11 17.93 21.03 13.66
CA THR A 11 16.52 21.26 13.33
C THR A 11 15.87 19.96 12.86
N LEU A 12 14.55 19.85 13.01
CA LEU A 12 13.81 18.68 12.52
C LEU A 12 14.07 18.42 11.03
N LYS A 13 14.12 19.48 10.22
CA LYS A 13 14.38 19.41 8.78
C LYS A 13 15.76 18.82 8.49
N GLU A 14 16.81 19.33 9.15
CA GLU A 14 18.17 18.80 8.98
C GLU A 14 18.27 17.34 9.43
N ALA A 15 17.55 16.97 10.50
CA ALA A 15 17.55 15.59 10.99
C ALA A 15 16.88 14.64 9.99
N GLN A 16 15.74 15.04 9.43
CA GLN A 16 15.05 14.29 8.38
C GLN A 16 15.92 14.17 7.12
N GLU A 17 16.53 15.26 6.65
CA GLU A 17 17.42 15.23 5.49
C GLU A 17 18.61 14.29 5.71
N LYS A 18 19.25 14.35 6.88
CA LYS A 18 20.38 13.47 7.22
C LYS A 18 19.96 12.00 7.28
N PHE A 19 18.78 11.73 7.81
CA PHE A 19 18.20 10.39 7.88
C PHE A 19 17.95 9.82 6.48
N TYR A 20 17.21 10.55 5.62
CA TYR A 20 16.92 10.11 4.25
C TYR A 20 18.18 9.98 3.39
N LYS A 21 19.16 10.90 3.52
CA LYS A 21 20.46 10.78 2.84
C LYS A 21 21.20 9.51 3.25
N SER A 22 21.12 9.12 4.53
CA SER A 22 21.73 7.89 5.02
C SER A 22 21.02 6.66 4.44
N LEU A 23 19.68 6.64 4.42
CA LEU A 23 18.93 5.56 3.80
C LEU A 23 19.27 5.39 2.30
N LEU A 24 19.36 6.50 1.56
CA LEU A 24 19.76 6.51 0.15
C LEU A 24 21.18 5.96 -0.03
N LYS A 25 22.14 6.40 0.81
CA LYS A 25 23.54 5.95 0.76
C LYS A 25 23.66 4.42 0.88
N TYR A 26 22.86 3.82 1.76
CA TYR A 26 22.84 2.37 1.97
C TYR A 26 21.83 1.63 1.08
N LYS A 27 21.19 2.31 0.12
CA LYS A 27 20.18 1.76 -0.80
C LYS A 27 18.97 1.13 -0.06
N LEU A 28 18.65 1.64 1.13
CA LEU A 28 17.54 1.17 1.99
C LEU A 28 16.19 1.83 1.65
N THR A 29 16.15 2.67 0.62
CA THR A 29 14.91 3.33 0.16
C THR A 29 14.13 2.50 -0.84
N GLN A 30 14.63 1.32 -1.21
CA GLN A 30 13.95 0.43 -2.14
C GLN A 30 13.10 -0.59 -1.37
N PRO A 31 11.96 -1.04 -1.92
CA PRO A 31 11.20 -2.14 -1.35
C PRO A 31 12.09 -3.39 -1.17
N LEU A 32 11.81 -4.15 -0.12
CA LEU A 32 12.39 -5.47 0.03
C LEU A 32 11.89 -6.40 -1.08
N LYS A 33 12.65 -7.46 -1.34
CA LYS A 33 12.20 -8.51 -2.28
C LYS A 33 10.88 -9.09 -1.77
N GLY A 34 9.90 -9.19 -2.67
CA GLY A 34 8.64 -9.85 -2.39
C GLY A 34 8.81 -11.35 -2.14
N GLU A 35 7.85 -11.93 -1.44
CA GLU A 35 7.71 -13.36 -1.23
C GLU A 35 6.27 -13.79 -1.52
N LEU A 36 6.10 -15.05 -1.89
CA LEU A 36 4.77 -15.65 -2.01
C LEU A 36 4.38 -16.24 -0.67
N ILE A 37 3.24 -15.78 -0.16
CA ILE A 37 2.63 -16.26 1.08
C ILE A 37 1.17 -16.60 0.79
N SER A 38 0.56 -17.35 1.69
CA SER A 38 -0.88 -17.60 1.67
C SER A 38 -1.66 -16.28 1.93
N THR A 39 -2.94 -16.26 1.56
CA THR A 39 -3.77 -15.05 1.78
C THR A 39 -4.13 -14.90 3.26
N GLU A 40 -4.31 -16.01 3.97
CA GLU A 40 -4.57 -16.03 5.40
C GLU A 40 -3.41 -15.45 6.22
N ASP A 41 -2.17 -15.61 5.77
CA ASP A 41 -0.98 -15.07 6.44
C ASP A 41 -0.63 -13.63 5.99
N SER A 42 -1.40 -13.03 5.07
CA SER A 42 -1.06 -11.74 4.48
C SER A 42 -1.48 -10.52 5.29
N LEU A 43 -2.18 -10.70 6.41
CA LEU A 43 -2.64 -9.60 7.25
C LEU A 43 -1.45 -8.75 7.74
N ARG A 44 -1.56 -7.41 7.62
CA ARG A 44 -0.51 -6.42 7.95
C ARG A 44 0.75 -6.49 7.07
N ARG A 45 0.76 -7.25 5.99
CA ARG A 45 1.81 -7.20 4.95
C ARG A 45 1.54 -6.06 3.96
N ILE A 46 2.54 -5.73 3.16
CA ILE A 46 2.44 -4.77 2.04
C ILE A 46 2.65 -5.55 0.74
N THR A 47 1.80 -5.34 -0.25
CA THR A 47 1.94 -5.96 -1.58
C THR A 47 3.22 -5.46 -2.25
N ALA A 48 4.04 -6.39 -2.75
CA ALA A 48 5.29 -6.05 -3.42
C ALA A 48 5.08 -5.40 -4.80
N GLU A 49 3.93 -5.64 -5.43
CA GLU A 49 3.54 -5.13 -6.74
C GLU A 49 2.01 -4.94 -6.82
N PRO A 50 1.50 -4.21 -7.83
CA PRO A 50 0.06 -4.05 -8.04
C PRO A 50 -0.64 -5.39 -8.32
N ILE A 51 -1.83 -5.58 -7.75
CA ILE A 51 -2.65 -6.79 -7.93
C ILE A 51 -3.89 -6.44 -8.76
N PHE A 52 -4.12 -7.19 -9.84
CA PHE A 52 -5.26 -7.01 -10.73
C PHE A 52 -6.22 -8.19 -10.66
N ALA A 53 -7.52 -7.92 -10.79
CA ALA A 53 -8.52 -8.97 -10.89
C ALA A 53 -8.31 -9.76 -12.18
N ARG A 54 -8.22 -11.09 -12.07
CA ARG A 54 -8.09 -11.98 -13.23
C ARG A 54 -9.43 -12.20 -13.96
N ILE A 55 -10.54 -12.03 -13.25
CA ILE A 55 -11.90 -12.22 -13.75
C ILE A 55 -12.82 -11.14 -13.18
N SER A 56 -13.90 -10.84 -13.89
CA SER A 56 -15.00 -10.06 -13.33
C SER A 56 -15.68 -10.83 -12.19
N SER A 57 -16.14 -10.12 -11.17
CA SER A 57 -16.94 -10.71 -10.09
C SER A 57 -18.17 -9.82 -9.86
N PRO A 58 -19.39 -10.28 -10.22
CA PRO A 58 -19.68 -11.57 -10.85
C PRO A 58 -19.11 -11.67 -12.28
N TYR A 59 -18.78 -12.88 -12.71
CA TYR A 59 -18.27 -13.14 -14.07
C TYR A 59 -19.39 -13.31 -15.12
N TYR A 60 -20.65 -13.14 -14.71
CA TYR A 60 -21.86 -13.28 -15.51
C TYR A 60 -22.89 -12.23 -15.10
N GLN A 61 -23.98 -12.13 -15.86
CA GLN A 61 -25.13 -11.28 -15.51
C GLN A 61 -25.90 -11.91 -14.34
N ALA A 62 -25.54 -11.55 -13.12
CA ALA A 62 -26.23 -12.00 -11.91
C ALA A 62 -27.43 -11.10 -11.60
N ALA A 63 -28.58 -11.72 -11.32
CA ALA A 63 -29.73 -11.00 -10.77
C ALA A 63 -29.41 -10.54 -9.34
N ALA A 64 -29.74 -9.29 -9.03
CA ALA A 64 -29.54 -8.72 -7.69
C ALA A 64 -30.69 -9.06 -6.71
N MET A 65 -31.79 -9.61 -7.23
CA MET A 65 -33.03 -9.87 -6.49
C MET A 65 -33.74 -11.11 -7.02
N ASP A 66 -34.60 -11.69 -6.19
CA ASP A 66 -35.56 -12.71 -6.61
C ASP A 66 -36.66 -12.07 -7.46
N GLY A 67 -36.95 -12.66 -8.62
CA GLY A 67 -37.97 -12.13 -9.53
C GLY A 67 -37.98 -12.83 -10.88
N VAL A 68 -38.67 -12.23 -11.85
CA VAL A 68 -38.77 -12.72 -13.23
C VAL A 68 -38.06 -11.75 -14.16
N VAL A 69 -37.18 -12.26 -15.02
CA VAL A 69 -36.48 -11.45 -16.01
C VAL A 69 -37.46 -10.92 -17.07
N VAL A 70 -37.41 -9.62 -17.34
CA VAL A 70 -38.24 -8.96 -18.36
C VAL A 70 -37.38 -8.09 -19.26
N ARG A 71 -37.86 -7.84 -20.48
CA ARG A 71 -37.28 -6.79 -21.34
C ARG A 71 -37.90 -5.46 -20.91
N ALA A 72 -37.08 -4.54 -20.39
CA ALA A 72 -37.57 -3.25 -19.90
C ALA A 72 -38.46 -2.51 -20.92
N ARG A 73 -38.14 -2.62 -22.21
CA ARG A 73 -38.90 -1.99 -23.32
C ARG A 73 -40.31 -2.50 -23.57
N ASP A 74 -40.66 -3.65 -23.02
CA ASP A 74 -42.01 -4.18 -23.15
C ASP A 74 -42.87 -3.80 -21.92
N THR A 75 -42.30 -3.09 -20.92
CA THR A 75 -42.93 -2.83 -19.62
C THR A 75 -42.80 -1.38 -19.12
N TYR A 76 -42.33 -0.44 -19.95
CA TYR A 76 -42.33 1.00 -19.63
C TYR A 76 -43.36 1.78 -20.45
#